data_AF-A0AAX3PLX2-F1
#
_entry.id   AF-A0AAX3PLX2-F1
#
_cell.length_a   1.000
_cell.length_b   1.000
_cell.length_c   1.000
_cell.angle_alpha   90.00
_cell.angle_beta   90.00
_cell.angle_gamma   90.00
#
_symmetry.space_group_name_H-M   'P 1'
#
loop_
_entity.id
_entity.type
_entity.pdbx_description
1 polymer ?
#
loop_
_entity_poly.entity_id
_entity_poly.type
_entity_poly.pdbx_seq_one_letter_code
_entity_poly.pdbx_strand_id
1 'polypeptide(L)'
;MNISETVPHGLHQAQQFHRQYGANAILPEIDWQDLFKHSKLHDTQIQALNTIYQAAVPLALQVFEELKFDVFTPVAYHPQGLGLFDKLAQQEEKLVQRLEDECECLNDEVRHQVWSMLLRGGAVLVFKAWLGKVKTGENILDMTQFDELSDLLFIKTSPTTLAARLKIDAHADYDHVFLMYGNDVFLDRFNSLEAAALFVDLGVYDAAFLSLRDDRVADYLKSKGYVTHEQIEDLKCALNPLGCPDQVSKQDCLA
;
A
#
# COMPACT_ATOMS: atom_id res chain seq x y z
N MET A 1 11.30 51.05 -6.34
CA MET A 1 10.49 49.88 -5.97
C MET A 1 11.27 48.65 -6.40
N ASN A 2 11.81 47.90 -5.43
CA ASN A 2 12.51 46.64 -5.66
C ASN A 2 11.47 45.55 -5.96
N ILE A 3 11.58 44.89 -7.10
CA ILE A 3 10.75 43.73 -7.51
C ILE A 3 11.54 42.44 -7.25
N SER A 4 12.18 42.36 -6.09
CA SER A 4 13.06 41.25 -5.72
C SER A 4 12.60 40.66 -4.40
N GLU A 5 11.43 40.03 -4.36
CA GLU A 5 11.01 39.18 -3.22
C GLU A 5 9.74 38.38 -3.52
N THR A 6 9.76 37.54 -4.56
CA THR A 6 8.85 36.39 -4.65
C THR A 6 9.54 35.25 -5.39
N VAL A 7 10.65 34.76 -4.84
CA VAL A 7 11.17 33.44 -5.22
C VAL A 7 10.36 32.42 -4.41
N PRO A 8 9.63 31.48 -5.03
CA PRO A 8 8.77 30.56 -4.28
C PRO A 8 9.66 29.67 -3.41
N HIS A 9 9.56 29.81 -2.08
CA HIS A 9 10.35 29.01 -1.13
C HIS A 9 10.20 27.48 -1.35
N GLY A 10 9.13 27.01 -1.98
CA GLY A 10 8.94 25.59 -2.33
C GLY A 10 9.85 25.05 -3.45
N LEU A 11 10.24 25.88 -4.43
CA LEU A 11 11.09 25.43 -5.55
C LEU A 11 12.52 25.10 -5.11
N HIS A 12 13.05 25.85 -4.14
CA HIS A 12 14.38 25.59 -3.58
C HIS A 12 14.41 24.33 -2.71
N GLN A 13 13.33 24.04 -1.99
CA GLN A 13 13.20 22.83 -1.16
C GLN A 13 13.10 21.58 -2.03
N ALA A 14 12.26 21.58 -3.08
CA ALA A 14 12.15 20.46 -4.02
C ALA A 14 13.49 20.14 -4.71
N GLN A 15 14.24 21.16 -5.15
CA GLN A 15 15.57 20.98 -5.75
C GLN A 15 16.66 20.55 -4.76
N GLN A 16 16.50 20.82 -3.47
CA GLN A 16 17.37 20.29 -2.41
C GLN A 16 17.00 18.83 -2.08
N PHE A 17 15.72 18.49 -2.04
CA PHE A 17 15.23 17.12 -1.84
C PHE A 17 15.64 16.19 -3.00
N HIS A 18 15.49 16.61 -4.25
CA HIS A 18 15.98 15.85 -5.42
C HIS A 18 17.49 15.57 -5.34
N ARG A 19 18.28 16.50 -4.79
CA ARG A 19 19.73 16.31 -4.60
C ARG A 19 20.07 15.42 -3.41
N GLN A 20 19.25 15.41 -2.36
CA GLN A 20 19.48 14.63 -1.14
C GLN A 20 18.90 13.22 -1.19
N TYR A 21 17.83 13.00 -1.97
CA TYR A 21 17.04 11.77 -1.98
C TYR A 21 16.74 11.25 -3.41
N GLY A 22 17.62 11.53 -4.37
CA GLY A 22 17.55 10.92 -5.71
C GLY A 22 17.74 9.39 -5.67
N ALA A 23 17.61 8.71 -6.81
CA ALA A 23 17.60 7.24 -6.90
C ALA A 23 18.80 6.50 -6.28
N ASN A 24 19.93 7.21 -6.06
CA ASN A 24 21.16 6.68 -5.44
C ASN A 24 21.40 7.17 -4.00
N ALA A 25 20.44 7.86 -3.39
CA ALA A 25 20.59 8.36 -2.03
C ALA A 25 20.37 7.27 -0.99
N ILE A 26 21.06 7.41 0.15
CA ILE A 26 20.81 6.58 1.33
C ILE A 26 19.39 6.86 1.82
N LEU A 27 18.57 5.82 1.88
CA LEU A 27 17.22 5.91 2.43
C LEU A 27 17.28 6.29 3.91
N PRO A 28 16.49 7.27 4.38
CA PRO A 28 16.44 7.60 5.79
C PRO A 28 15.90 6.43 6.61
N GLU A 29 16.44 6.23 7.80
CA GLU A 29 15.90 5.21 8.71
C GLU A 29 14.48 5.60 9.16
N ILE A 30 13.57 4.63 9.11
CA ILE A 30 12.18 4.76 9.59
C ILE A 30 12.02 3.82 10.78
N ASP A 31 11.65 4.38 11.92
CA ASP A 31 11.25 3.59 13.08
C ASP A 31 9.79 3.15 12.90
N TRP A 32 9.60 1.93 12.41
CA TRP A 32 8.29 1.33 12.20
C TRP A 32 7.52 1.12 13.50
N GLN A 33 8.23 0.91 14.61
CA GLN A 33 7.62 0.70 15.92
C GLN A 33 7.02 2.01 16.46
N ASP A 34 7.73 3.12 16.29
CA ASP A 34 7.26 4.46 16.62
C ASP A 34 6.08 4.86 15.71
N LEU A 35 6.23 4.65 14.40
CA LEU A 35 5.20 4.97 13.40
C LEU A 35 3.89 4.20 13.67
N PHE A 36 3.97 2.90 13.93
CA PHE A 36 2.83 2.00 14.16
C PHE A 36 2.72 1.53 15.62
N LYS A 37 2.91 2.45 16.58
CA LYS A 37 2.92 2.18 18.03
C LYS A 37 1.74 1.38 18.58
N HIS A 38 0.60 1.41 17.91
CA HIS A 38 -0.60 0.68 18.33
C HIS A 38 -0.68 -0.76 17.82
N SER A 39 0.14 -1.13 16.82
CA SER A 39 0.11 -2.44 16.16
C SER A 39 1.00 -3.48 16.83
N LYS A 40 1.90 -3.08 17.75
CA LYS A 40 2.87 -3.94 18.45
C LYS A 40 3.61 -4.89 17.49
N LEU A 41 4.41 -4.31 16.59
CA LEU A 41 5.09 -5.10 15.57
C LEU A 41 6.12 -6.07 16.15
N HIS A 42 6.20 -7.24 15.53
CA HIS A 42 7.25 -8.24 15.78
C HIS A 42 8.43 -8.04 14.83
N ASP A 43 9.59 -8.61 15.19
CA ASP A 43 10.83 -8.50 14.40
C ASP A 43 10.64 -8.95 12.94
N THR A 44 9.82 -9.98 12.70
CA THR A 44 9.53 -10.48 11.35
C THR A 44 8.74 -9.48 10.51
N GLN A 45 7.80 -8.76 11.12
CA GLN A 45 7.01 -7.71 10.47
C GLN A 45 7.86 -6.45 10.21
N ILE A 46 8.73 -6.08 11.16
CA ILE A 46 9.68 -4.98 10.99
C ILE A 46 10.65 -5.30 9.84
N GLN A 47 11.17 -6.53 9.79
CA GLN A 47 12.05 -6.96 8.70
C GLN A 47 11.32 -6.94 7.35
N ALA A 48 10.07 -7.40 7.29
CA ALA A 48 9.26 -7.33 6.08
C ALA A 48 9.02 -5.89 5.61
N LEU A 49 8.67 -4.97 6.52
CA LEU A 49 8.51 -3.55 6.19
C LEU A 49 9.82 -2.95 5.66
N ASN A 50 10.96 -3.27 6.27
CA ASN A 50 12.28 -2.85 5.81
C ASN A 50 12.60 -3.40 4.41
N THR A 51 12.31 -4.68 4.14
CA THR A 51 12.51 -5.29 2.83
C THR A 51 11.67 -4.58 1.76
N ILE A 52 10.38 -4.36 2.03
CA ILE A 52 9.50 -3.64 1.08
C ILE A 52 9.99 -2.21 0.89
N TYR A 53 10.39 -1.53 1.96
CA TYR A 53 10.90 -0.16 1.92
C TYR A 53 12.16 -0.03 1.05
N GLN A 54 13.13 -0.92 1.25
CA GLN A 54 14.39 -0.94 0.51
C GLN A 54 14.22 -1.32 -0.97
N ALA A 55 13.17 -2.08 -1.30
CA ALA A 55 12.87 -2.44 -2.68
C ALA A 55 12.01 -1.39 -3.40
N ALA A 56 10.90 -0.95 -2.78
CA ALA A 56 9.88 -0.13 -3.41
C ALA A 56 10.29 1.33 -3.56
N VAL A 57 10.91 1.94 -2.54
CA VAL A 57 11.21 3.38 -2.56
C VAL A 57 12.25 3.73 -3.64
N PRO A 58 13.41 3.06 -3.76
CA PRO A 58 14.38 3.42 -4.80
C PRO A 58 13.83 3.24 -6.21
N LEU A 59 12.99 2.22 -6.41
CA LEU A 59 12.33 2.00 -7.69
C LEU A 59 11.34 3.13 -8.01
N ALA A 60 10.50 3.53 -7.05
CA ALA A 60 9.59 4.66 -7.21
C ALA A 60 10.36 5.93 -7.62
N LEU A 61 11.48 6.20 -6.95
CA LEU A 61 12.32 7.37 -7.24
C LEU A 61 12.94 7.32 -8.64
N GLN A 62 13.42 6.15 -9.07
CA GLN A 62 13.90 5.97 -10.44
C GLN A 62 12.79 6.25 -11.47
N VAL A 63 11.57 5.78 -11.21
CA VAL A 63 10.41 6.01 -12.06
C VAL A 63 10.08 7.49 -12.16
N PHE A 64 10.12 8.21 -11.04
CA PHE A 64 9.86 9.64 -11.04
C PHE A 64 10.89 10.41 -11.84
N GLU A 65 12.16 10.04 -11.75
CA GLU A 65 13.21 10.60 -12.58
C GLU A 65 12.97 10.32 -14.08
N GLU A 66 12.65 9.08 -14.44
CA GLU A 66 12.36 8.67 -15.83
C GLU A 66 11.10 9.34 -16.42
N LEU A 67 10.13 9.66 -15.58
CA LEU A 67 8.90 10.34 -15.94
C LEU A 67 9.01 11.87 -15.86
N LYS A 68 10.13 12.40 -15.35
CA LYS A 68 10.27 13.81 -14.95
C LYS A 68 9.11 14.26 -14.05
N PHE A 69 8.65 13.34 -13.20
CA PHE A 69 7.60 13.55 -12.24
C PHE A 69 8.23 14.08 -10.95
N ASP A 70 7.76 15.21 -10.43
CA ASP A 70 8.23 15.75 -9.17
C ASP A 70 7.16 15.58 -8.09
N VAL A 71 7.38 14.62 -7.19
CA VAL A 71 6.50 14.30 -6.05
C VAL A 71 6.31 15.50 -5.10
N PHE A 72 7.20 16.49 -5.16
CA PHE A 72 7.11 17.70 -4.34
C PHE A 72 6.36 18.83 -5.04
N THR A 73 5.99 18.69 -6.32
CA THR A 73 5.18 19.70 -7.02
C THR A 73 3.68 19.54 -6.74
N PRO A 74 2.90 20.64 -6.75
CA PRO A 74 1.45 20.56 -6.61
C PRO A 74 0.79 19.78 -7.76
N VAL A 75 -0.27 19.03 -7.44
CA VAL A 75 -1.01 18.12 -8.34
C VAL A 75 -1.41 18.74 -9.69
N ALA A 76 -1.64 20.06 -9.72
CA ALA A 76 -1.98 20.79 -10.94
C ALA A 76 -0.91 20.73 -12.05
N TYR A 77 0.32 20.31 -11.73
CA TYR A 77 1.44 20.24 -12.66
C TYR A 77 1.86 18.80 -13.02
N HIS A 78 1.10 17.79 -12.58
CA HIS A 78 1.44 16.40 -12.87
C HIS A 78 1.21 16.05 -14.35
N PRO A 79 2.15 15.33 -15.00
CA PRO A 79 1.98 14.88 -16.37
C PRO A 79 0.87 13.83 -16.47
N GLN A 80 -0.19 14.15 -17.22
CA GLN A 80 -1.24 13.20 -17.60
C GLN A 80 -0.95 12.63 -19.00
N GLY A 81 -0.81 11.31 -19.15
CA GLY A 81 -0.60 10.72 -20.47
C GLY A 81 -0.54 9.19 -20.51
N LEU A 82 -0.98 8.62 -21.64
CA LEU A 82 -1.04 7.17 -21.93
C LEU A 82 0.30 6.43 -21.77
N GLY A 83 1.44 7.09 -22.00
CA GLY A 83 2.76 6.48 -21.81
C GLY A 83 3.15 6.24 -20.35
N LEU A 84 2.36 6.75 -19.40
CA LEU A 84 2.51 6.47 -17.98
C LEU A 84 2.19 5.00 -17.71
N PHE A 85 1.04 4.49 -18.14
CA PHE A 85 0.56 3.14 -17.85
C PHE A 85 1.52 2.03 -18.31
N ASP A 86 2.06 2.13 -19.53
CA ASP A 86 3.05 1.16 -20.03
C ASP A 86 4.34 1.18 -19.21
N LYS A 87 4.75 2.36 -18.75
CA LYS A 87 5.87 2.49 -17.83
C LYS A 87 5.51 1.92 -16.46
N LEU A 88 4.33 2.19 -15.90
CA LEU A 88 3.89 1.63 -14.61
C LEU A 88 3.97 0.10 -14.61
N ALA A 89 3.44 -0.55 -15.66
CA ALA A 89 3.46 -2.01 -15.80
C ALA A 89 4.89 -2.61 -15.81
N GLN A 90 5.84 -1.93 -16.46
CA GLN A 90 7.25 -2.37 -16.46
C GLN A 90 7.94 -2.22 -15.09
N GLN A 91 7.42 -1.34 -14.23
CA GLN A 91 8.02 -1.09 -12.92
C GLN A 91 7.54 -2.12 -11.91
N GLU A 92 6.30 -2.59 -12.02
CA GLU A 92 5.83 -3.71 -11.21
C GLU A 92 6.73 -4.94 -11.38
N GLU A 93 7.05 -5.34 -12.61
CA GLU A 93 7.90 -6.51 -12.85
C GLU A 93 9.30 -6.35 -12.23
N LYS A 94 9.89 -5.15 -12.32
CA LYS A 94 11.16 -4.83 -11.67
C LYS A 94 11.06 -4.86 -10.15
N LEU A 95 9.95 -4.39 -9.59
CA LEU A 95 9.69 -4.43 -8.15
C LEU A 95 9.63 -5.87 -7.67
N VAL A 96 8.84 -6.70 -8.35
CA VAL A 96 8.68 -8.12 -7.99
C VAL A 96 10.00 -8.86 -8.14
N GLN A 97 10.78 -8.62 -9.21
CA GLN A 97 12.11 -9.23 -9.35
C GLN A 97 13.05 -8.82 -8.21
N ARG A 98 13.08 -7.54 -7.84
CA ARG A 98 13.92 -7.08 -6.74
C ARG A 98 13.50 -7.70 -5.41
N LEU A 99 12.20 -7.79 -5.15
CA LEU A 99 11.67 -8.44 -3.95
C LEU A 99 11.98 -9.93 -3.94
N GLU A 100 11.93 -10.61 -5.08
CA GLU A 100 12.33 -12.01 -5.23
C GLU A 100 13.79 -12.20 -4.82
N ASP A 101 14.70 -11.36 -5.34
CA ASP A 101 16.13 -11.41 -5.01
C ASP A 101 16.38 -11.12 -3.52
N GLU A 102 15.76 -10.08 -2.95
CA GLU A 102 15.88 -9.73 -1.53
C GLU A 102 15.32 -10.83 -0.62
N CYS A 103 14.23 -11.48 -1.05
CA CYS A 103 13.58 -12.55 -0.28
C CYS A 103 14.40 -13.84 -0.22
N GLU A 104 15.34 -14.09 -1.14
CA GLU A 104 16.14 -15.32 -1.14
C GLU A 104 16.93 -15.53 0.16
N CYS A 105 17.33 -14.43 0.81
CA CYS A 105 18.11 -14.46 2.05
C CYS A 105 17.22 -14.41 3.32
N LEU A 106 15.91 -14.28 3.18
CA LEU A 106 14.97 -14.13 4.29
C LEU A 106 14.44 -15.48 4.74
N ASN A 107 13.99 -15.56 6.00
CA ASN A 107 13.28 -16.74 6.48
C ASN A 107 11.86 -16.79 5.90
N ASP A 108 11.21 -17.95 6.04
CA ASP A 108 9.90 -18.21 5.43
C ASP A 108 8.79 -17.28 5.95
N GLU A 109 8.75 -17.05 7.26
CA GLU A 109 7.77 -16.16 7.88
C GLU A 109 7.91 -14.72 7.37
N VAL A 110 9.13 -14.20 7.24
CA VAL A 110 9.38 -12.84 6.74
C VAL A 110 8.95 -12.72 5.28
N ARG A 111 9.26 -13.71 4.43
CA ARG A 111 8.78 -13.71 3.04
C ARG A 111 7.25 -13.74 2.98
N HIS A 112 6.62 -14.51 3.88
CA HIS A 112 5.16 -14.56 3.98
C HIS A 112 4.58 -13.20 4.41
N GLN A 113 5.19 -12.51 5.38
CA GLN A 113 4.79 -11.14 5.75
C GLN A 113 4.96 -10.16 4.58
N VAL A 114 6.06 -10.24 3.83
CA VAL A 114 6.28 -9.41 2.63
C VAL A 114 5.15 -9.64 1.62
N TRP A 115 4.88 -10.91 1.28
CA TRP A 115 3.79 -11.28 0.38
C TRP A 115 2.44 -10.75 0.86
N SER A 116 2.09 -10.99 2.13
CA SER A 116 0.81 -10.59 2.70
C SER A 116 0.61 -9.07 2.71
N MET A 117 1.66 -8.31 3.06
CA MET A 117 1.62 -6.84 3.06
C MET A 117 1.50 -6.30 1.63
N LEU A 118 2.21 -6.87 0.65
CA LEU A 118 2.18 -6.40 -0.74
C LEU A 118 0.80 -6.51 -1.36
N LEU A 119 0.10 -7.65 -1.17
CA LEU A 119 -1.27 -7.83 -1.63
C LEU A 119 -2.26 -6.84 -1.01
N ARG A 120 -1.87 -6.22 0.11
CA ARG A 120 -2.68 -5.28 0.87
C ARG A 120 -2.19 -3.83 0.80
N GLY A 121 -1.31 -3.52 -0.16
CA GLY A 121 -0.83 -2.15 -0.41
C GLY A 121 0.41 -1.73 0.39
N GLY A 122 1.20 -2.69 0.88
CA GLY A 122 2.40 -2.43 1.68
C GLY A 122 3.44 -1.54 1.00
N ALA A 123 3.61 -1.67 -0.32
CA ALA A 123 4.52 -0.82 -1.09
C ALA A 123 4.08 0.66 -1.12
N VAL A 124 2.78 0.93 -1.24
CA VAL A 124 2.22 2.28 -1.12
C VAL A 124 2.45 2.83 0.29
N LEU A 125 2.27 1.99 1.31
CA LEU A 125 2.41 2.38 2.72
C LEU A 125 3.83 2.82 3.06
N VAL A 126 4.84 2.01 2.72
CA VAL A 126 6.25 2.34 3.02
C VAL A 126 6.70 3.59 2.27
N PHE A 127 6.13 3.84 1.09
CA PHE A 127 6.38 5.06 0.34
C PHE A 127 5.75 6.29 1.00
N LYS A 128 4.52 6.17 1.52
CA LYS A 128 3.90 7.24 2.33
C LYS A 128 4.71 7.57 3.58
N ALA A 129 5.28 6.55 4.23
CA ALA A 129 6.17 6.73 5.38
C ALA A 129 7.48 7.44 4.98
N TRP A 130 8.09 7.02 3.86
CA TRP A 130 9.25 7.71 3.28
C TRP A 130 8.98 9.19 3.04
N LEU A 131 7.86 9.48 2.36
CA LEU A 131 7.52 10.84 1.98
C LEU A 131 7.28 11.73 3.20
N GLY A 132 6.58 11.20 4.21
CA GLY A 132 6.38 11.89 5.48
C GLY A 132 7.72 12.18 6.18
N LYS A 133 8.60 11.18 6.23
CA LYS A 133 9.95 11.29 6.80
C LYS A 133 10.80 12.33 6.10
N VAL A 134 10.82 12.35 4.78
CA VAL A 134 11.61 13.30 4.00
C VAL A 134 11.06 14.73 4.12
N LYS A 135 9.73 14.91 4.10
CA LYS A 135 9.12 16.25 4.19
C LYS A 135 9.25 16.88 5.57
N THR A 136 9.16 16.09 6.64
CA THR A 136 9.04 16.62 8.01
C THR A 136 10.22 16.28 8.92
N GLY A 137 11.00 15.26 8.58
CA GLY A 137 12.04 14.69 9.46
C GLY A 137 11.50 13.69 10.50
N GLU A 138 10.18 13.58 10.65
CA GLU A 138 9.52 12.75 11.65
C GLU A 138 9.00 11.42 11.07
N ASN A 139 8.82 10.40 11.91
CA ASN A 139 8.24 9.12 11.48
C ASN A 139 6.72 9.26 11.38
N ILE A 140 6.23 9.79 10.26
CA ILE A 140 4.80 10.01 10.00
C ILE A 140 4.42 9.49 8.62
N LEU A 141 3.15 9.15 8.42
CA LEU A 141 2.60 8.86 7.09
C LEU A 141 2.17 10.16 6.40
N ASP A 142 2.62 10.34 5.15
CA ASP A 142 2.05 11.37 4.29
C ASP A 142 0.66 10.96 3.78
N MET A 143 -0.35 11.66 4.30
CA MET A 143 -1.77 11.46 4.01
C MET A 143 -2.31 12.40 2.92
N THR A 144 -1.46 13.22 2.29
CA THR A 144 -1.92 14.04 1.16
C THR A 144 -2.36 13.14 0.00
N GLN A 145 -3.40 13.56 -0.75
CA GLN A 145 -4.00 12.74 -1.81
C GLN A 145 -2.93 12.36 -2.84
N PHE A 146 -2.76 11.05 -3.00
CA PHE A 146 -1.61 10.42 -3.65
C PHE A 146 -2.09 9.31 -4.61
N ASP A 147 -3.22 9.56 -5.26
CA ASP A 147 -3.99 8.51 -5.95
C ASP A 147 -3.21 7.95 -7.15
N GLU A 148 -2.61 8.84 -7.96
CA GLU A 148 -1.84 8.48 -9.16
C GLU A 148 -0.59 7.63 -8.86
N LEU A 149 -0.03 7.78 -7.66
CA LEU A 149 1.17 7.08 -7.22
C LEU A 149 0.87 5.84 -6.39
N SER A 150 -0.31 5.80 -5.77
CA SER A 150 -0.83 4.59 -5.16
C SER A 150 -0.99 3.51 -6.24
N ASP A 151 -1.43 3.89 -7.44
CA ASP A 151 -1.56 2.98 -8.59
C ASP A 151 -0.21 2.40 -9.05
N LEU A 152 0.86 3.20 -9.05
CA LEU A 152 2.21 2.74 -9.44
C LEU A 152 2.73 1.64 -8.50
N LEU A 153 2.50 1.81 -7.20
CA LEU A 153 3.09 0.98 -6.17
C LEU A 153 2.17 -0.17 -5.74
N PHE A 154 0.93 -0.23 -6.25
CA PHE A 154 0.07 -1.37 -6.02
C PHE A 154 0.43 -2.52 -6.97
N ILE A 155 0.84 -3.65 -6.40
CA ILE A 155 1.14 -4.85 -7.17
C ILE A 155 -0.15 -5.40 -7.78
N LYS A 156 -0.23 -5.53 -9.10
CA LYS A 156 -1.37 -6.13 -9.83
C LYS A 156 -1.17 -7.64 -10.09
N THR A 157 0.02 -8.17 -9.82
CA THR A 157 0.37 -9.59 -9.89
C THR A 157 -0.55 -10.40 -8.99
N SER A 158 -1.08 -11.51 -9.51
CA SER A 158 -2.03 -12.34 -8.76
C SER A 158 -1.39 -12.91 -7.48
N PRO A 159 -2.18 -13.14 -6.42
CA PRO A 159 -1.68 -13.68 -5.15
C PRO A 159 -0.86 -14.96 -5.29
N THR A 160 -1.32 -15.87 -6.14
CA THR A 160 -0.68 -17.17 -6.39
C THR A 160 0.62 -17.04 -7.16
N THR A 161 0.68 -16.16 -8.17
CA THR A 161 1.92 -15.90 -8.91
C THR A 161 2.95 -15.24 -8.01
N LEU A 162 2.54 -14.26 -7.19
CA LEU A 162 3.43 -13.59 -6.26
C LEU A 162 3.95 -14.56 -5.19
N ALA A 163 3.10 -15.44 -4.65
CA ALA A 163 3.50 -16.47 -3.71
C ALA A 163 4.56 -17.42 -4.31
N ALA A 164 4.34 -17.86 -5.55
CA ALA A 164 5.29 -18.72 -6.25
C ALA A 164 6.65 -18.04 -6.46
N ARG A 165 6.67 -16.77 -6.87
CA ARG A 165 7.90 -16.00 -7.07
C ARG A 165 8.66 -15.78 -5.77
N LEU A 166 7.96 -15.44 -4.70
CA LEU A 166 8.57 -15.25 -3.39
C LEU A 166 8.87 -16.58 -2.66
N LYS A 167 8.60 -17.73 -3.29
CA LYS A 167 8.85 -19.08 -2.76
C LYS A 167 8.24 -19.26 -1.36
N ILE A 168 6.97 -18.87 -1.20
CA ILE A 168 6.22 -19.02 0.05
C ILE A 168 5.04 -19.98 -0.12
N ASP A 169 4.65 -20.61 0.98
CA ASP A 169 3.36 -21.27 1.10
C ASP A 169 2.30 -20.24 1.54
N ALA A 170 1.31 -20.01 0.68
CA ALA A 170 0.24 -19.04 0.93
C ALA A 170 -0.71 -19.50 2.06
N HIS A 171 -0.74 -20.80 2.37
CA HIS A 171 -1.56 -21.38 3.42
C HIS A 171 -0.78 -21.72 4.69
N ALA A 172 0.48 -21.26 4.79
CA ALA A 172 1.24 -21.38 6.03
C ALA A 172 0.51 -20.66 7.18
N ASP A 173 0.56 -21.24 8.37
CA ASP A 173 -0.08 -20.74 9.59
C ASP A 173 0.76 -19.61 10.20
N TYR A 174 0.83 -18.48 9.48
CA TYR A 174 1.47 -17.25 9.93
C TYR A 174 0.44 -16.14 10.06
N ASP A 175 0.62 -15.26 11.04
CA ASP A 175 -0.28 -14.13 11.27
C ASP A 175 -0.26 -13.13 10.10
N HIS A 176 -1.36 -12.40 9.91
CA HIS A 176 -1.43 -11.32 8.93
C HIS A 176 -1.60 -9.98 9.63
N VAL A 177 -0.55 -9.16 9.64
CA VAL A 177 -0.56 -7.91 10.41
C VAL A 177 -1.50 -6.86 9.81
N PHE A 178 -2.18 -6.13 10.69
CA PHE A 178 -2.90 -4.89 10.39
C PHE A 178 -2.15 -3.72 11.02
N LEU A 179 -1.99 -2.63 10.27
CA LEU A 179 -1.19 -1.50 10.72
C LEU A 179 -2.09 -0.34 11.12
N MET A 180 -2.13 -0.03 12.41
CA MET A 180 -2.90 1.07 12.94
C MET A 180 -2.09 2.37 12.95
N TYR A 181 -2.62 3.42 12.33
CA TYR A 181 -2.06 4.76 12.37
C TYR A 181 -3.16 5.80 12.64
N GLY A 182 -3.08 6.46 13.78
CA GLY A 182 -4.18 7.30 14.27
C GLY A 182 -5.44 6.46 14.55
N ASN A 183 -6.55 6.81 13.91
CA ASN A 183 -7.81 6.06 13.98
C ASN A 183 -8.02 5.14 12.76
N ASP A 184 -7.07 5.13 11.82
CA ASP A 184 -7.19 4.42 10.55
C ASP A 184 -6.42 3.10 10.59
N VAL A 185 -6.97 2.10 9.90
CA VAL A 185 -6.34 0.80 9.69
C VAL A 185 -5.79 0.72 8.27
N PHE A 186 -4.51 0.43 8.15
CA PHE A 186 -3.80 0.20 6.90
C PHE A 186 -3.60 -1.31 6.68
N LEU A 187 -3.30 -1.67 5.42
CA LEU A 187 -3.33 -3.04 4.92
C LEU A 187 -4.72 -3.68 4.92
N ASP A 188 -5.71 -2.87 4.57
CA ASP A 188 -7.15 -3.18 4.57
C ASP A 188 -7.80 -2.98 3.17
N ARG A 189 -6.98 -2.78 2.14
CA ARG A 189 -7.39 -2.78 0.72
C ARG A 189 -6.63 -3.85 -0.03
N PHE A 190 -7.25 -4.50 -0.98
CA PHE A 190 -6.68 -5.61 -1.75
C PHE A 190 -6.30 -5.19 -3.16
N ASN A 191 -5.28 -5.84 -3.73
CA ASN A 191 -4.90 -5.58 -5.11
C ASN A 191 -5.88 -6.12 -6.15
N SER A 192 -6.63 -7.17 -5.79
CA SER A 192 -7.57 -7.81 -6.68
C SER A 192 -8.68 -8.51 -5.91
N LEU A 193 -9.74 -8.88 -6.64
CA LEU A 193 -10.84 -9.68 -6.10
C LEU A 193 -10.36 -11.07 -5.66
N GLU A 194 -9.38 -11.64 -6.36
CA GLU A 194 -8.74 -12.91 -5.98
C GLU A 194 -8.02 -12.78 -4.64
N ALA A 195 -7.36 -11.66 -4.36
CA ALA A 195 -6.72 -11.43 -3.05
C ALA A 195 -7.76 -11.30 -1.95
N ALA A 196 -8.85 -10.55 -2.18
CA ALA A 196 -9.93 -10.45 -1.21
C ALA A 196 -10.51 -11.83 -0.85
N ALA A 197 -10.77 -12.68 -1.85
CA ALA A 197 -11.22 -14.05 -1.63
C ALA A 197 -10.17 -14.92 -0.92
N LEU A 198 -8.90 -14.79 -1.28
CA LEU A 198 -7.83 -15.51 -0.61
C LEU A 198 -7.76 -15.17 0.88
N PHE A 199 -7.85 -13.89 1.25
CA PHE A 199 -7.81 -13.52 2.66
C PHE A 199 -9.09 -13.91 3.44
N VAL A 200 -10.19 -14.20 2.74
CA VAL A 200 -11.35 -14.91 3.32
C VAL A 200 -11.01 -16.39 3.54
N ASP A 201 -10.41 -17.06 2.56
CA ASP A 201 -9.98 -18.47 2.67
C ASP A 201 -8.98 -18.70 3.81
N LEU A 202 -8.09 -17.73 4.04
CA LEU A 202 -7.11 -17.75 5.12
C LEU A 202 -7.73 -17.39 6.49
N GLY A 203 -9.02 -17.07 6.56
CA GLY A 203 -9.71 -16.73 7.80
C GLY A 203 -9.35 -15.36 8.38
N VAL A 204 -8.68 -14.50 7.61
CA VAL A 204 -8.26 -13.16 8.04
C VAL A 204 -9.44 -12.18 8.02
N TYR A 205 -10.33 -12.34 7.06
CA TYR A 205 -11.54 -11.53 6.95
C TYR A 205 -12.78 -12.40 6.84
N ASP A 206 -13.87 -11.90 7.42
CA ASP A 206 -15.18 -12.47 7.21
C ASP A 206 -15.77 -12.00 5.86
N ALA A 207 -16.29 -12.95 5.09
CA ALA A 207 -16.82 -12.71 3.75
C ALA A 207 -18.02 -11.74 3.74
N ALA A 208 -18.89 -11.81 4.76
CA ALA A 208 -20.05 -10.93 4.86
C ALA A 208 -19.63 -9.51 5.24
N PHE A 209 -18.66 -9.35 6.16
CA PHE A 209 -18.10 -8.03 6.49
C PHE A 209 -17.44 -7.35 5.31
N LEU A 210 -16.60 -8.05 4.53
CA LEU A 210 -16.00 -7.46 3.31
C LEU A 210 -17.07 -7.07 2.29
N SER A 211 -18.09 -7.91 2.12
CA SER A 211 -19.19 -7.67 1.18
C SER A 211 -20.06 -6.46 1.56
N LEU A 212 -20.14 -6.11 2.84
CA LEU A 212 -20.84 -4.90 3.28
C LEU A 212 -20.08 -3.62 2.93
N ARG A 213 -18.75 -3.71 2.76
CA ARG A 213 -17.89 -2.54 2.54
C ARG A 213 -17.79 -2.17 1.06
N ASP A 214 -17.73 -3.17 0.16
CA ASP A 214 -17.56 -2.97 -1.29
C ASP A 214 -18.47 -3.90 -2.12
N ASP A 215 -19.32 -3.32 -2.98
CA ASP A 215 -20.27 -4.06 -3.82
C ASP A 215 -19.59 -5.00 -4.83
N ARG A 216 -18.41 -4.63 -5.35
CA ARG A 216 -17.68 -5.46 -6.33
C ARG A 216 -17.15 -6.72 -5.66
N VAL A 217 -16.64 -6.57 -4.42
CA VAL A 217 -16.22 -7.70 -3.60
C VAL A 217 -17.43 -8.55 -3.25
N ALA A 218 -18.56 -7.95 -2.88
CA ALA A 218 -19.79 -8.68 -2.61
C ALA A 218 -20.24 -9.53 -3.79
N ASP A 219 -20.30 -8.96 -4.99
CA ASP A 219 -20.70 -9.66 -6.21
C ASP A 219 -19.76 -10.81 -6.54
N TYR A 220 -18.45 -10.59 -6.41
CA TYR A 220 -17.45 -11.62 -6.61
C TYR A 220 -17.58 -12.77 -5.59
N LEU A 221 -17.63 -12.46 -4.30
CA LEU A 221 -17.71 -13.46 -3.23
C LEU A 221 -19.02 -14.27 -3.30
N LYS A 222 -20.14 -13.63 -3.64
CA LYS A 222 -21.41 -14.32 -3.94
C LYS A 222 -21.27 -15.27 -5.12
N SER A 223 -20.65 -14.82 -6.23
CA SER A 223 -20.47 -15.66 -7.42
C SER A 223 -19.59 -16.90 -7.18
N LYS A 224 -18.68 -16.82 -6.20
CA LYS A 224 -17.80 -17.92 -5.78
C LYS A 224 -18.40 -18.79 -4.66
N GLY A 225 -19.54 -18.40 -4.10
CA GLY A 225 -20.23 -19.15 -3.04
C GLY A 225 -19.65 -18.93 -1.63
N TYR A 226 -18.84 -17.89 -1.42
CA TYR A 226 -18.29 -17.55 -0.10
C TYR A 226 -19.33 -16.96 0.85
N VAL A 227 -20.35 -16.30 0.29
CA VAL A 227 -21.39 -15.62 1.07
C VAL A 227 -22.69 -15.58 0.28
N THR A 228 -23.82 -15.62 0.97
CA THR A 228 -25.16 -15.43 0.37
C THR A 228 -25.67 -14.01 0.58
N HIS A 229 -26.66 -13.61 -0.21
CA HIS A 229 -27.31 -12.30 0.00
C HIS A 229 -27.97 -12.21 1.39
N GLU A 230 -28.58 -13.30 1.88
CA GLU A 230 -29.20 -13.37 3.20
C GLU A 230 -28.18 -13.13 4.32
N GLN A 231 -26.99 -13.74 4.26
CA GLN A 231 -25.93 -13.52 5.26
C GLN A 231 -25.48 -12.06 5.33
N ILE A 232 -25.39 -11.38 4.18
CA ILE A 232 -25.03 -9.96 4.12
C ILE A 232 -26.14 -9.09 4.74
N GLU A 233 -27.40 -9.34 4.41
CA GLU A 233 -28.53 -8.59 4.95
C GLU A 233 -28.76 -8.85 6.45
N ASP A 234 -28.57 -10.09 6.91
CA ASP A 234 -28.63 -10.44 8.33
C ASP A 234 -27.55 -9.70 9.12
N LEU A 235 -26.32 -9.66 8.61
CA LEU A 235 -25.23 -8.92 9.23
C LEU A 235 -25.52 -7.40 9.22
N LYS A 236 -26.05 -6.87 8.12
CA LYS A 236 -26.46 -5.45 8.03
C LYS A 236 -27.51 -5.10 9.07
N CYS A 237 -28.52 -5.97 9.25
CA CYS A 237 -29.55 -5.81 10.29
C CYS A 237 -28.94 -5.88 11.70
N ALA A 238 -28.00 -6.81 11.94
CA ALA A 238 -27.33 -6.95 13.22
C ALA A 238 -26.46 -5.75 13.59
N LEU A 239 -25.78 -5.15 12.60
CA LEU A 239 -24.94 -3.95 12.78
C LEU A 239 -25.76 -2.66 12.91
N ASN A 240 -27.01 -2.66 12.45
CA ASN A 240 -27.93 -1.53 12.58
C ASN A 240 -29.30 -1.95 13.13
N PRO A 241 -29.37 -2.43 14.38
CA PRO A 241 -30.59 -2.97 14.97
C PRO A 241 -31.69 -1.91 15.19
N LEU A 242 -31.32 -0.63 15.12
CA LEU A 242 -32.21 0.52 15.36
C LEU A 242 -32.66 1.20 14.06
N GLY A 243 -32.21 0.73 12.88
CA GLY A 243 -32.65 1.25 11.58
C GLY A 243 -32.29 2.73 11.34
N CYS A 244 -31.19 3.20 11.91
CA CYS A 244 -30.71 4.56 11.67
C CYS A 244 -30.17 4.67 10.22
N PRO A 245 -30.48 5.74 9.46
CA PRO A 245 -30.00 5.87 8.08
C PRO A 245 -28.45 5.89 8.04
N ASP A 246 -27.91 4.85 7.39
CA ASP A 246 -26.53 4.54 7.00
C ASP A 246 -25.38 5.15 7.82
N GLN A 247 -24.87 4.37 8.79
CA GLN A 247 -23.58 4.61 9.43
C GLN A 247 -22.45 3.70 8.89
N VAL A 248 -22.77 2.66 8.12
CA VAL A 248 -21.76 1.85 7.42
C VAL A 248 -21.48 2.53 6.09
N SER A 249 -20.59 3.52 6.11
CA SER A 249 -20.08 4.11 4.87
C SER A 249 -19.41 3.01 4.05
N LYS A 250 -19.88 2.79 2.81
CA LYS A 250 -19.17 1.96 1.84
C LYS A 250 -17.74 2.46 1.71
N GLN A 251 -16.78 1.55 1.77
CA GLN A 251 -15.36 1.85 1.66
C GLN A 251 -14.79 1.04 0.51
N ASP A 252 -13.96 1.67 -0.31
CA ASP A 252 -13.29 0.97 -1.41
C ASP A 252 -12.30 -0.06 -0.82
N CYS A 253 -12.63 -1.35 -0.99
CA CYS A 253 -11.78 -2.46 -0.56
C CYS A 253 -10.78 -2.87 -1.64
N LEU A 254 -10.88 -2.31 -2.84
CA LEU A 254 -9.94 -2.56 -3.93
C LEU A 254 -9.04 -1.34 -4.15
N ALA A 255 -7.93 -1.56 -4.84
CA ALA A 255 -6.99 -0.53 -5.23
C ALA A 255 -6.77 -0.48 -6.74
#